data_AF-A0A2D7SYX1-F1
#
_entry.id   AF-A0A2D7SYX1-F1
#
_cell.length_a   1.000
_cell.length_b   1.000
_cell.length_c   1.000
_cell.angle_alpha   90.00
_cell.angle_beta   90.00
_cell.angle_gamma   90.00
#
_symmetry.space_group_name_H-M   'P 1'
#
loop_
_entity.id
_entity.type
_entity.pdbx_description
1 polymer ?
#
loop_
_entity_poly.entity_id
_entity_poly.type
_entity_poly.pdbx_seq_one_letter_code
_entity_poly.pdbx_strand_id
1 'polypeptide(L)'
;MKKYIYLLLLSFFVVSCSNSDSNQPTENMSSAEHIQLIKNHDGKIEISFEELPEVSKNYINSLENNVTTGQILHAEGLGYEVQINRETKSLVSLLNMIYIYFDQDGELLFDDEYDENNDGNYDVFEQWENFMCFDVQFPISVNMPDGSQISIGNENELFEAVESYYDMNDEFEGSPEINFPFNIIFYYEDEN
;
A
#
# COMPACT_ATOMS: atom_id res chain seq x y z
N MET A 1 25.39 36.97 -66.66
CA MET A 1 25.81 35.77 -65.92
C MET A 1 25.02 35.72 -64.62
N LYS A 2 24.03 34.83 -64.52
CA LYS A 2 23.33 34.47 -63.29
C LYS A 2 23.23 32.94 -63.34
N LYS A 3 23.90 32.24 -62.43
CA LYS A 3 23.77 30.79 -62.27
C LYS A 3 23.04 30.55 -60.96
N TYR A 4 21.82 30.01 -61.07
CA TYR A 4 21.14 29.36 -59.97
C TYR A 4 21.72 27.95 -59.83
N ILE A 5 22.12 27.57 -58.62
CA ILE A 5 22.40 26.18 -58.26
C ILE A 5 21.60 25.92 -56.98
N TYR A 6 20.54 25.12 -57.13
CA TYR A 6 19.89 24.41 -56.04
C TYR A 6 20.85 23.31 -55.57
N LEU A 7 21.11 23.23 -54.27
CA LEU A 7 21.71 22.04 -53.66
C LEU A 7 20.73 21.47 -52.64
N LEU A 8 20.13 20.36 -53.05
CA LEU A 8 19.27 19.48 -52.28
C LEU A 8 20.21 18.62 -51.41
N LEU A 9 20.31 18.91 -50.11
CA LEU A 9 21.01 18.04 -49.16
C LEU A 9 19.98 17.28 -48.32
N LEU A 10 19.71 16.08 -48.81
CA LEU A 10 19.02 15.01 -48.14
C LEU A 10 19.94 14.48 -47.02
N SER A 11 19.83 15.01 -45.79
CA SER A 11 20.45 14.36 -44.63
C SER A 11 19.47 13.35 -44.04
N PHE A 12 19.65 12.10 -44.44
CA PHE A 12 19.19 10.92 -43.70
C PHE A 12 19.71 11.03 -42.26
N PHE A 13 18.88 11.49 -41.33
CA PHE A 13 19.06 11.10 -39.94
C PHE A 13 18.46 9.71 -39.82
N VAL A 14 19.33 8.70 -39.97
CA VAL A 14 19.06 7.36 -39.48
C VAL A 14 18.71 7.50 -38.00
N VAL A 15 17.49 7.08 -37.65
CA VAL A 15 17.12 6.80 -36.27
C VAL A 15 18.03 5.63 -35.85
N SER A 16 19.14 5.97 -35.22
CA SER A 16 19.93 5.01 -34.47
C SER A 16 19.16 4.79 -33.17
N CYS A 17 18.28 3.79 -33.15
CA CYS A 17 18.03 3.09 -31.90
C CYS A 17 19.36 2.42 -31.54
N SER A 18 20.19 3.10 -30.74
CA SER A 18 21.03 2.33 -29.85
C SER A 18 20.06 1.60 -28.95
N ASN A 19 19.97 0.28 -29.10
CA ASN A 19 19.71 -0.57 -27.95
C ASN A 19 20.82 -0.24 -26.96
N SER A 20 20.63 0.81 -26.18
CA SER A 20 21.27 0.94 -24.90
C SER A 20 20.80 -0.28 -24.16
N ASP A 21 21.74 -1.17 -23.86
CA ASP A 21 21.59 -2.20 -22.86
C ASP A 21 20.79 -1.61 -21.69
N SER A 22 19.49 -1.90 -21.64
CA SER A 22 18.73 -1.83 -20.43
C SER A 22 19.19 -3.05 -19.65
N ASN A 23 20.40 -2.98 -19.09
CA ASN A 23 20.67 -3.67 -17.86
C ASN A 23 19.72 -3.04 -16.85
N GLN A 24 18.48 -3.53 -16.85
CA GLN A 24 17.56 -3.27 -15.76
C GLN A 24 18.29 -3.70 -14.48
N PRO A 25 18.25 -2.91 -13.41
CA PRO A 25 18.93 -3.25 -12.16
C PRO A 25 18.49 -4.61 -11.60
N THR A 26 17.40 -5.17 -12.10
CA THR A 26 16.58 -6.26 -11.54
C THR A 26 16.84 -7.65 -12.12
N GLU A 27 17.65 -7.80 -13.17
CA GLU A 27 18.01 -9.14 -13.67
C GLU A 27 18.86 -9.89 -12.61
N ASN A 28 18.23 -10.87 -11.93
CA ASN A 28 18.80 -11.77 -10.90
C ASN A 28 18.84 -11.27 -9.44
N MET A 29 18.07 -10.25 -9.06
CA MET A 29 17.85 -9.95 -7.63
C MET A 29 16.73 -10.83 -7.05
N SER A 30 16.75 -11.06 -5.73
CA SER A 30 15.60 -11.70 -5.07
C SER A 30 14.41 -10.74 -4.98
N SER A 31 13.21 -11.28 -4.88
CA SER A 31 11.99 -10.48 -4.67
C SER A 31 12.10 -9.61 -3.41
N ALA A 32 12.66 -10.14 -2.32
CA ALA A 32 12.92 -9.38 -1.09
C ALA A 32 13.87 -8.17 -1.33
N GLU A 33 14.96 -8.37 -2.07
CA GLU A 33 15.88 -7.28 -2.43
C GLU A 33 15.18 -6.22 -3.30
N HIS A 34 14.36 -6.65 -4.26
CA HIS A 34 13.59 -5.79 -5.13
C HIS A 34 12.58 -4.94 -4.33
N ILE A 35 11.83 -5.57 -3.44
CA ILE A 35 10.89 -4.90 -2.54
C ILE A 35 11.61 -3.81 -1.73
N GLN A 36 12.80 -4.10 -1.18
CA GLN A 36 13.57 -3.09 -0.42
C GLN A 36 14.02 -1.91 -1.29
N LEU A 37 14.36 -2.14 -2.56
CA LEU A 37 14.67 -1.05 -3.50
C LEU A 37 13.45 -0.18 -3.78
N ILE A 38 12.27 -0.78 -3.96
CA ILE A 38 11.01 -0.04 -4.13
C ILE A 38 10.73 0.77 -2.86
N LYS A 39 10.72 0.14 -1.67
CA LYS A 39 10.41 0.78 -0.38
C LYS A 39 11.26 2.03 -0.12
N ASN A 40 12.56 1.93 -0.39
CA ASN A 40 13.53 2.99 -0.11
C ASN A 40 13.77 3.95 -1.29
N HIS A 41 12.99 3.84 -2.38
CA HIS A 41 13.14 4.73 -3.53
C HIS A 41 12.71 6.16 -3.17
N ASP A 42 13.62 7.11 -3.36
CA ASP A 42 13.32 8.54 -3.22
C ASP A 42 12.51 9.04 -4.42
N GLY A 43 11.51 9.88 -4.18
CA GLY A 43 10.77 10.55 -5.25
C GLY A 43 9.73 9.67 -5.94
N LYS A 44 9.16 8.68 -5.24
CA LYS A 44 7.98 7.95 -5.72
C LYS A 44 6.86 8.91 -6.10
N ILE A 45 6.15 8.59 -7.17
CA ILE A 45 5.02 9.37 -7.67
C ILE A 45 3.74 8.63 -7.30
N GLU A 46 2.79 9.33 -6.69
CA GLU A 46 1.45 8.78 -6.47
C GLU A 46 0.68 8.70 -7.79
N ILE A 47 0.08 7.55 -8.07
CA ILE A 47 -0.66 7.26 -9.30
C ILE A 47 -2.07 6.72 -8.99
N SER A 48 -2.95 6.71 -9.98
CA SER A 48 -4.27 6.08 -9.86
C SER A 48 -4.23 4.57 -10.14
N PHE A 49 -5.27 3.84 -9.73
CA PHE A 49 -5.39 2.40 -9.95
C PHE A 49 -5.36 2.05 -11.46
N GLU A 50 -5.90 2.91 -12.31
CA GLU A 50 -5.99 2.76 -13.75
C GLU A 50 -4.62 2.84 -14.44
N GLU A 51 -3.65 3.48 -13.79
CA GLU A 51 -2.27 3.62 -14.27
C GLU A 51 -1.41 2.39 -13.96
N LEU A 52 -1.90 1.46 -13.15
CA LEU A 52 -1.22 0.17 -12.91
C LEU A 52 -1.24 -0.73 -14.16
N PRO A 53 -0.22 -1.59 -14.32
CA PRO A 53 -0.23 -2.66 -15.31
C PRO A 53 -1.48 -3.54 -15.19
N GLU A 54 -1.94 -4.08 -16.33
CA GLU A 54 -3.15 -4.90 -16.38
C GLU A 54 -3.03 -6.16 -15.52
N VAL A 55 -1.83 -6.73 -15.42
CA VAL A 55 -1.52 -7.89 -14.57
C VAL A 55 -1.79 -7.57 -13.10
N SER A 56 -1.26 -6.45 -12.60
CA SER A 56 -1.45 -6.01 -11.21
C SER A 56 -2.90 -5.71 -10.89
N LYS A 57 -3.62 -5.01 -11.78
CA LYS A 57 -5.05 -4.73 -11.59
C LYS A 57 -5.88 -6.00 -11.52
N ASN A 58 -5.60 -6.99 -12.37
CA ASN A 58 -6.30 -8.27 -12.34
C ASN A 58 -6.02 -9.04 -11.05
N TYR A 59 -4.78 -9.02 -10.57
CA TYR A 59 -4.43 -9.60 -9.29
C TYR A 59 -5.20 -8.93 -8.14
N ILE A 60 -5.17 -7.60 -8.05
CA ILE A 60 -5.87 -6.85 -7.00
C ILE A 60 -7.38 -7.12 -7.03
N ASN A 61 -8.00 -7.13 -8.21
CA ASN A 61 -9.42 -7.44 -8.36
C ASN A 61 -9.78 -8.90 -8.03
N SER A 62 -8.79 -9.79 -7.95
CA SER A 62 -8.99 -11.18 -7.54
C SER A 62 -8.89 -11.39 -6.03
N LEU A 63 -8.43 -10.37 -5.28
CA LEU A 63 -8.39 -10.38 -3.82
C LEU A 63 -9.80 -10.42 -3.23
N GLU A 64 -9.90 -10.73 -1.93
CA GLU A 64 -11.18 -10.84 -1.23
C GLU A 64 -12.06 -9.58 -1.38
N ASN A 65 -13.38 -9.75 -1.40
CA ASN A 65 -14.33 -8.62 -1.63
C ASN A 65 -14.36 -7.58 -0.50
N ASN A 66 -13.71 -7.84 0.62
CA ASN A 66 -13.61 -6.95 1.78
C ASN A 66 -12.32 -6.12 1.76
N VAL A 67 -11.61 -6.03 0.62
CA VAL A 67 -10.41 -5.19 0.51
C VAL A 67 -10.60 -4.06 -0.49
N THR A 68 -9.91 -2.95 -0.24
CA THR A 68 -9.88 -1.77 -1.10
C THR A 68 -8.44 -1.30 -1.29
N THR A 69 -8.15 -0.61 -2.39
CA THR A 69 -6.83 0.01 -2.60
C THR A 69 -6.78 1.38 -1.92
N GLY A 70 -5.69 1.62 -1.19
CA GLY A 70 -5.33 2.93 -0.64
C GLY A 70 -4.38 3.67 -1.58
N GLN A 71 -3.30 4.21 -1.00
CA GLN A 71 -2.25 4.88 -1.76
C GLN A 71 -1.53 3.90 -2.72
N ILE A 72 -1.23 4.40 -3.92
CA ILE A 72 -0.48 3.66 -4.95
C ILE A 72 0.71 4.52 -5.36
N LEU A 73 1.92 4.01 -5.14
CA LEU A 73 3.16 4.72 -5.41
C LEU A 73 3.95 4.00 -6.50
N HIS A 74 4.42 4.75 -7.49
CA HIS A 74 5.30 4.28 -8.54
C HIS A 74 6.75 4.74 -8.28
N ALA A 75 7.65 3.77 -8.14
CA ALA A 75 9.09 3.97 -8.11
C ALA A 75 9.65 3.75 -9.53
N GLU A 76 10.01 4.84 -10.22
CA GLU A 76 10.36 4.81 -11.64
C GLU A 76 11.52 3.84 -11.92
N GLY A 77 11.27 2.87 -12.81
CA GLY A 77 12.25 1.85 -13.18
C GLY A 77 12.45 0.72 -12.16
N LEU A 78 11.71 0.72 -11.04
CA LEU A 78 11.77 -0.33 -10.01
C LEU A 78 10.44 -1.08 -9.87
N GLY A 79 9.33 -0.38 -9.62
CA GLY A 79 8.04 -1.05 -9.50
C GLY A 79 6.99 -0.20 -8.82
N TYR A 80 6.00 -0.87 -8.24
CA TYR A 80 4.84 -0.26 -7.60
C TYR A 80 4.72 -0.74 -6.15
N GLU A 81 4.31 0.17 -5.28
CA GLU A 81 3.94 -0.08 -3.89
C GLU A 81 2.46 0.26 -3.74
N VAL A 82 1.65 -0.74 -3.40
CA VAL A 82 0.19 -0.63 -3.36
C VAL A 82 -0.28 -0.91 -1.95
N GLN A 83 -0.90 0.09 -1.33
CA GLN A 83 -1.57 -0.08 -0.06
C GLN A 83 -2.89 -0.82 -0.29
N ILE A 84 -3.10 -1.91 0.44
CA ILE A 84 -4.36 -2.65 0.48
C ILE A 84 -4.95 -2.48 1.87
N ASN A 85 -6.19 -2.02 1.94
CA ASN A 85 -6.94 -1.83 3.18
C ASN A 85 -8.05 -2.87 3.28
N ARG A 86 -8.14 -3.57 4.41
CA ARG A 86 -9.27 -4.43 4.74
C ARG A 86 -10.40 -3.61 5.34
N GLU A 87 -11.60 -3.78 4.82
CA GLU A 87 -12.82 -3.34 5.49
C GLU A 87 -13.03 -4.20 6.74
N THR A 88 -12.75 -3.61 7.92
CA THR A 88 -13.01 -4.26 9.21
C THR A 88 -14.05 -3.47 9.99
N LYS A 89 -14.65 -4.11 10.99
CA LYS A 89 -15.52 -3.44 11.99
C LYS A 89 -14.80 -3.26 13.33
N SER A 90 -13.48 -3.46 13.33
CA SER A 90 -12.63 -3.61 14.50
C SER A 90 -11.76 -2.38 14.74
N LEU A 91 -11.50 -2.04 16.00
CA LEU A 91 -10.58 -0.97 16.41
C LEU A 91 -9.11 -1.18 16.01
N VAL A 92 -8.79 -2.32 15.40
CA VAL A 92 -7.46 -2.67 14.88
C VAL A 92 -7.24 -2.04 13.47
N SER A 93 -7.84 -0.88 13.22
CA SER A 93 -7.75 -0.17 11.94
C SER A 93 -6.36 0.38 11.59
N LEU A 94 -5.39 0.33 12.53
CA LEU A 94 -3.99 0.62 12.22
C LEU A 94 -3.24 -0.58 11.62
N LEU A 95 -3.83 -1.78 11.66
CA LEU A 95 -3.25 -3.02 11.16
C LEU A 95 -4.13 -3.66 10.06
N ASN A 96 -5.17 -2.95 9.60
CA ASN A 96 -6.00 -3.39 8.47
C ASN A 96 -5.38 -3.05 7.12
N MET A 97 -4.22 -2.39 7.09
CA MET A 97 -3.52 -2.03 5.87
C MET A 97 -2.23 -2.81 5.74
N ILE A 98 -1.98 -3.35 4.55
CA ILE A 98 -0.70 -3.95 4.15
C ILE A 98 -0.21 -3.27 2.88
N TYR A 99 1.07 -3.43 2.59
CA TYR A 99 1.65 -3.03 1.32
C TYR A 99 2.01 -4.26 0.50
N ILE A 100 1.52 -4.29 -0.73
CA ILE A 100 1.89 -5.29 -1.73
C ILE A 100 2.74 -4.61 -2.79
N TYR A 101 3.66 -5.35 -3.39
CA TYR A 101 4.66 -4.79 -4.29
C TYR A 101 4.62 -5.50 -5.63
N PHE A 102 4.67 -4.73 -6.70
CA PHE A 102 4.77 -5.25 -8.06
C PHE A 102 6.06 -4.76 -8.71
N ASP A 103 6.64 -5.55 -9.61
CA ASP A 103 7.73 -5.08 -10.45
C ASP A 103 7.24 -4.10 -11.53
N GLN A 104 8.15 -3.67 -12.41
CA GLN A 104 7.82 -2.74 -13.50
C GLN A 104 6.84 -3.32 -14.54
N ASP A 105 6.79 -4.65 -14.69
CA ASP A 105 5.88 -5.33 -15.61
C ASP A 105 4.51 -5.60 -14.95
N GLY A 106 4.43 -5.41 -13.64
CA GLY A 106 3.23 -5.58 -12.84
C GLY A 106 3.07 -6.97 -12.25
N GLU A 107 4.11 -7.79 -12.31
CA GLU A 107 4.15 -9.09 -11.65
C GLU A 107 4.35 -8.89 -10.14
N LEU A 108 3.66 -9.73 -9.36
CA LEU A 108 3.69 -9.62 -7.90
C LEU A 108 5.05 -10.06 -7.36
N LEU A 109 5.63 -9.24 -6.49
CA LEU A 109 6.84 -9.56 -5.75
C LEU A 109 6.45 -10.16 -4.39
N PHE A 110 6.75 -11.44 -4.20
CA PHE A 110 6.57 -12.13 -2.92
C PHE A 110 7.80 -11.92 -2.04
N ASP A 111 7.61 -11.48 -0.79
CA ASP A 111 8.68 -11.64 0.21
C ASP A 111 8.69 -13.09 0.67
N ASP A 112 9.87 -13.70 0.71
CA ASP A 112 10.07 -15.07 1.17
C ASP A 112 9.69 -15.21 2.67
N GLU A 113 9.57 -14.09 3.39
CA GLU A 113 9.02 -14.01 4.76
C GLU A 113 7.49 -14.20 4.83
N TYR A 114 6.74 -14.16 3.71
CA TYR A 114 5.28 -14.45 3.67
C TYR A 114 4.96 -15.95 3.49
N ASP A 115 5.96 -16.82 3.54
CA ASP A 115 5.82 -18.28 3.50
C ASP A 115 6.62 -18.88 4.66
N GLU A 116 6.35 -18.40 5.89
CA GLU A 116 7.05 -18.87 7.10
C GLU A 116 6.91 -20.40 7.28
N ASN A 117 5.84 -20.98 6.75
CA ASN A 117 5.54 -22.42 6.83
C ASN A 117 6.09 -23.24 5.63
N ASN A 118 6.62 -22.58 4.59
CA ASN A 118 7.21 -23.15 3.38
C ASN A 118 6.26 -24.13 2.65
N ASP A 119 4.96 -23.85 2.69
CA ASP A 119 3.93 -24.64 2.03
C ASP A 119 3.63 -24.17 0.61
N GLY A 120 4.23 -23.04 0.19
CA GLY A 120 4.08 -22.45 -1.13
C GLY A 120 2.75 -21.75 -1.35
N ASN A 121 1.94 -21.58 -0.31
CA ASN A 121 0.76 -20.73 -0.28
C ASN A 121 1.16 -19.35 0.26
N TYR A 122 1.67 -18.51 -0.63
CA TYR A 122 1.96 -17.12 -0.35
C TYR A 122 0.65 -16.35 -0.11
N ASP A 123 0.14 -16.39 1.12
CA ASP A 123 -1.01 -15.59 1.50
C ASP A 123 -0.52 -14.19 1.90
N VAL A 124 -0.72 -13.25 0.98
CA VAL A 124 -0.44 -11.83 1.20
C VAL A 124 -1.20 -11.28 2.41
N PHE A 125 -2.25 -11.97 2.85
CA PHE A 125 -3.05 -11.67 4.03
C PHE A 125 -2.71 -12.50 5.28
N GLU A 126 -1.69 -13.36 5.27
CA GLU A 126 -1.27 -14.10 6.48
C GLU A 126 -0.97 -13.13 7.64
N GLN A 127 -0.45 -11.94 7.34
CA GLN A 127 -0.27 -10.88 8.32
C GLN A 127 -1.61 -10.47 8.96
N TRP A 128 -2.70 -10.37 8.21
CA TRP A 128 -4.04 -10.05 8.75
C TRP A 128 -4.66 -11.18 9.57
N GLU A 129 -4.44 -12.44 9.22
CA GLU A 129 -4.98 -13.58 9.98
C GLU A 129 -4.41 -13.66 11.40
N ASN A 130 -3.20 -13.14 11.60
CA ASN A 130 -2.56 -13.07 12.91
C ASN A 130 -3.10 -11.96 13.83
N PHE A 131 -3.92 -11.02 13.32
CA PHE A 131 -4.43 -9.87 14.07
C PHE A 131 -5.84 -10.11 14.66
N MET A 132 -5.90 -11.03 15.64
CA MET A 132 -6.94 -11.23 16.68
C MET A 132 -8.32 -11.79 16.28
N CYS A 133 -8.73 -12.86 16.98
CA CYS A 133 -10.03 -13.55 16.83
C CYS A 133 -11.21 -12.87 17.55
N PHE A 134 -11.13 -11.56 17.80
CA PHE A 134 -12.17 -10.82 18.53
C PHE A 134 -12.24 -9.34 18.14
N ASP A 135 -13.43 -8.77 18.22
CA ASP A 135 -13.71 -7.34 18.04
C ASP A 135 -13.97 -6.63 19.36
N VAL A 136 -13.91 -5.29 19.34
CA VAL A 136 -14.29 -4.46 20.49
C VAL A 136 -15.77 -4.10 20.44
N GLN A 137 -16.46 -4.27 21.56
CA GLN A 137 -17.84 -3.82 21.73
C GLN A 137 -17.86 -2.34 22.13
N PHE A 138 -18.33 -1.51 21.21
CA PHE A 138 -18.63 -0.11 21.47
C PHE A 138 -19.91 0.08 22.31
N PRO A 139 -20.06 1.21 23.02
CA PRO A 139 -19.10 2.32 23.09
C PRO A 139 -17.90 2.02 23.99
N ILE A 140 -16.75 2.61 23.66
CA ILE A 140 -15.56 2.61 24.51
C ILE A 140 -15.25 4.01 25.05
N SER A 141 -14.50 4.08 26.13
CA SER A 141 -14.03 5.33 26.71
C SER A 141 -12.57 5.55 26.34
N VAL A 142 -12.23 6.76 25.89
CA VAL A 142 -10.86 7.15 25.48
C VAL A 142 -10.48 8.42 26.21
N ASN A 143 -9.28 8.45 26.79
CA ASN A 143 -8.67 9.68 27.31
C ASN A 143 -7.86 10.34 26.19
N MET A 144 -8.08 11.62 25.97
CA MET A 144 -7.28 12.44 25.06
C MET A 144 -6.02 12.95 25.75
N PRO A 145 -5.00 13.40 25.01
CA PRO A 145 -3.74 13.90 25.59
C PRO A 145 -3.89 15.10 26.53
N ASP A 146 -4.97 15.88 26.40
CA ASP A 146 -5.31 16.99 27.30
C ASP A 146 -5.95 16.53 28.64
N GLY A 147 -6.13 15.21 28.81
CA GLY A 147 -6.77 14.59 29.96
C GLY A 147 -8.30 14.61 29.91
N SER A 148 -8.90 15.10 28.82
CA SER A 148 -10.34 14.95 28.59
C SER A 148 -10.69 13.50 28.29
N GLN A 149 -11.93 13.11 28.59
CA GLN A 149 -12.42 11.77 28.33
C GLN A 149 -13.62 11.83 27.40
N ILE A 150 -13.59 11.02 26.35
CA ILE A 150 -14.66 10.92 25.36
C ILE A 150 -15.23 9.49 25.34
N SER A 151 -16.52 9.39 25.04
CA SER A 151 -17.20 8.13 24.77
C SER A 151 -17.35 8.00 23.26
N ILE A 152 -16.78 6.95 22.70
CA ILE A 152 -16.74 6.68 21.27
C ILE A 152 -17.75 5.58 20.97
N GLY A 153 -18.74 5.85 20.13
CA GLY A 153 -19.81 4.92 19.77
C GLY A 153 -19.49 3.96 18.63
N ASN A 154 -18.47 4.27 17.83
CA ASN A 154 -17.98 3.45 16.73
C ASN A 154 -16.60 3.93 16.30
N GLU A 155 -15.99 3.21 15.37
CA GLU A 155 -14.65 3.49 14.86
C GLU A 155 -14.53 4.84 14.13
N ASN A 156 -15.51 5.22 13.31
CA ASN A 156 -15.50 6.52 12.62
C ASN A 156 -15.49 7.68 13.63
N GLU A 157 -16.27 7.57 14.70
CA GLU A 157 -16.26 8.55 15.79
C GLU A 157 -14.89 8.63 16.48
N LEU A 158 -14.14 7.53 16.59
CA LEU A 158 -12.78 7.55 17.10
C LEU A 158 -11.87 8.33 16.16
N PHE A 159 -11.89 8.00 14.87
CA PHE A 159 -11.05 8.64 13.87
C PHE A 159 -11.31 10.15 13.82
N GLU A 160 -12.58 10.55 13.69
CA GLU A 160 -12.99 11.95 13.66
C GLU A 160 -12.58 12.69 14.94
N ALA A 161 -12.70 12.05 16.11
CA ALA A 161 -12.30 12.65 17.38
C ALA A 161 -10.78 12.86 17.48
N VAL A 162 -9.99 11.90 16.99
CA VAL A 162 -8.52 11.98 17.01
C VAL A 162 -8.00 13.00 15.99
N GLU A 163 -8.51 12.95 14.76
CA GLU A 163 -8.17 13.90 13.70
C GLU A 163 -8.50 15.34 14.12
N SER A 164 -9.74 15.58 14.55
CA SER A 164 -10.20 16.90 15.03
C SER A 164 -9.37 17.41 16.21
N TYR A 165 -8.94 16.51 17.10
CA TYR A 165 -8.10 16.90 18.24
C TYR A 165 -6.73 17.40 17.80
N TYR A 166 -6.03 16.70 16.89
CA TYR A 166 -4.72 17.11 16.42
C TYR A 166 -4.78 18.31 15.46
N ASP A 167 -5.82 18.44 14.66
CA ASP A 167 -6.05 19.62 13.81
C ASP A 167 -6.23 20.91 14.64
N MET A 168 -6.78 20.80 15.84
CA MET A 168 -7.04 21.93 16.72
C MET A 168 -5.93 22.21 17.73
N ASN A 169 -5.01 21.26 17.95
CA ASN A 169 -4.06 21.33 19.05
C ASN A 169 -2.63 20.93 18.64
N ASP A 170 -1.83 21.93 18.24
CA ASP A 170 -0.38 21.76 17.99
C ASP A 170 0.46 21.58 19.27
N GLU A 171 -0.12 21.80 20.46
CA GLU A 171 0.62 21.85 21.73
C GLU A 171 0.73 20.51 22.47
N PHE A 172 -0.07 19.50 22.13
CA PHE A 172 -0.10 18.23 22.85
C PHE A 172 0.54 17.10 22.02
N GLU A 173 1.73 16.65 22.46
CA GLU A 173 2.47 15.54 21.82
C GLU A 173 2.08 14.14 22.34
N GLY A 174 1.00 14.00 23.10
CA GLY A 174 0.54 12.71 23.64
C GLY A 174 -0.35 11.95 22.67
N SER A 175 -0.58 10.65 22.91
CA SER A 175 -1.54 9.82 22.16
C SER A 175 -2.82 9.57 22.97
N PRO A 176 -3.98 9.41 22.31
CA PRO A 176 -5.19 8.96 22.98
C PRO A 176 -5.01 7.57 23.64
N GLU A 177 -5.63 7.36 24.80
CA GLU A 177 -5.54 6.11 25.57
C GLU A 177 -6.93 5.48 25.73
N ILE A 178 -7.09 4.20 25.35
CA ILE A 178 -8.33 3.45 25.59
C ILE A 178 -8.42 3.07 27.07
N ASN A 179 -9.57 3.36 27.68
CA ASN A 179 -9.82 3.06 29.09
C ASN A 179 -10.27 1.62 29.29
N PHE A 180 -9.66 0.97 30.28
CA PHE A 180 -10.04 -0.37 30.73
C PHE A 180 -11.00 -0.30 31.93
N PRO A 181 -11.93 -1.27 32.05
CA PRO A 181 -12.20 -2.36 31.12
C PRO A 181 -13.11 -1.96 29.94
N PHE A 182 -12.93 -2.60 28.79
CA PHE A 182 -13.90 -2.62 27.68
C PHE A 182 -14.30 -4.07 27.35
N ASN A 183 -15.39 -4.22 26.59
CA ASN A 183 -15.92 -5.53 26.21
C ASN A 183 -15.43 -5.93 24.81
N ILE A 184 -15.32 -7.23 24.56
CA ILE A 184 -14.99 -7.80 23.25
C ILE A 184 -16.07 -8.75 22.74
N ILE A 185 -16.11 -8.98 21.44
CA ILE A 185 -17.02 -9.87 20.73
C ILE A 185 -16.18 -10.93 20.03
N PHE A 186 -16.47 -12.21 20.29
CA PHE A 186 -15.85 -13.31 19.53
C PHE A 186 -16.73 -13.66 18.34
N TYR A 187 -16.08 -13.96 17.21
CA TYR A 187 -16.74 -14.60 16.07
C TYR A 187 -16.39 -16.08 16.09
N TYR A 188 -17.41 -16.92 16.20
CA TYR A 188 -17.26 -18.35 15.95
C TYR A 188 -17.65 -18.55 14.49
N GLU A 189 -16.75 -19.09 13.68
CA GLU A 189 -17.15 -19.67 12.42
C GLU A 189 -17.91 -20.95 12.73
N ASP A 190 -19.20 -20.98 12.40
CA ASP A 190 -19.93 -22.24 12.34
C ASP A 190 -19.35 -23.05 11.18
N GLU A 191 -18.41 -23.95 11.47
CA GLU A 191 -17.99 -24.99 10.53
C GLU A 191 -19.24 -25.80 10.12
N ASN A 192 -19.70 -25.62 8.89
CA ASN A 192 -20.82 -26.37 8.32
C ASN A 192 -20.50 -26.85 6.91
#